data_AF-A0A9P0D0J6-F1
#
_entry.id   AF-A0A9P0D0J6-F1
#
_cell.length_a   1.000
_cell.length_b   1.000
_cell.length_c   1.000
_cell.angle_alpha   90.00
_cell.angle_beta   90.00
_cell.angle_gamma   90.00
#
_symmetry.space_group_name_H-M   'P 1'
#
loop_
_entity.id
_entity.type
_entity.pdbx_description
1 polymer ?
#
loop_
_entity_poly.entity_id
_entity_poly.type
_entity_poly.pdbx_seq_one_letter_code
_entity_poly.pdbx_strand_id
1 'polypeptide(L)'
;MLPKEYIDIISEHATVHNVTSDIAVLNWKSECKNLLKITHNWHFQINKCKRNILCRRAKEIFVRGEISYRSDLLNPASLMKKGKKLTDFMPRPVPLGSQVKAAKLEDVDKLVKKHYGNDWQTTANLKFYKDIITLGPGEVEETMNDSSDYLLQEVVDLV
;
A
#
# COMPACT_ATOMS: atom_id res chain seq x y z
N MET A 1 12.41 10.39 -25.83
CA MET A 1 11.39 11.19 -25.14
C MET A 1 11.73 11.28 -23.68
N LEU A 2 11.72 12.48 -23.12
CA LEU A 2 11.87 12.71 -21.69
C LEU A 2 10.51 12.57 -20.98
N PRO A 3 10.46 12.15 -19.70
CA PRO A 3 9.21 12.01 -18.94
C PRO A 3 8.30 13.25 -18.99
N LYS A 4 8.90 14.44 -19.10
CA LYS A 4 8.18 15.72 -19.16
C LYS A 4 7.36 15.88 -20.45
N GLU A 5 7.87 15.39 -21.57
CA GLU A 5 7.21 15.49 -22.89
C GLU A 5 5.90 14.69 -22.92
N TYR A 6 5.79 13.62 -22.13
CA TYR A 6 4.52 12.88 -22.00
C TYR A 6 3.44 13.70 -21.30
N ILE A 7 3.81 14.47 -20.28
CA ILE A 7 2.86 15.33 -19.56
C ILE A 7 2.32 16.40 -20.50
N ASP A 8 3.21 16.99 -21.29
CA ASP A 8 2.87 18.05 -22.25
C ASP A 8 1.87 17.51 -23.31
N ILE A 9 2.16 16.36 -23.94
CA ILE A 9 1.25 15.73 -24.93
C ILE A 9 -0.12 15.39 -24.32
N ILE A 10 -0.15 14.83 -23.11
CA ILE A 10 -1.43 14.48 -22.47
C ILE A 10 -2.21 15.74 -22.11
N SER A 11 -1.54 16.81 -21.70
CA SER A 11 -2.17 18.08 -21.34
C SER A 11 -2.85 18.79 -22.52
N GLU A 12 -2.38 18.55 -23.75
CA GLU A 12 -3.02 19.09 -24.97
C GLU A 12 -4.42 18.49 -25.21
N HIS A 13 -4.68 17.29 -24.70
CA HIS A 13 -5.91 16.54 -24.95
C HIS A 13 -6.74 16.24 -23.70
N ALA A 14 -6.20 16.45 -22.49
CA ALA A 14 -6.85 16.12 -21.24
C ALA A 14 -6.37 17.00 -20.08
N THR A 15 -7.19 17.10 -19.03
CA THR A 15 -6.77 17.71 -17.76
C THR A 15 -5.85 16.74 -17.01
N VAL A 16 -4.59 17.14 -16.80
CA VAL A 16 -3.62 16.35 -16.05
C VAL A 16 -3.67 16.73 -14.58
N HIS A 17 -3.82 15.73 -13.70
CA HIS A 17 -3.65 15.87 -12.27
C HIS A 17 -2.45 15.05 -11.81
N ASN A 18 -1.46 15.72 -11.24
CA ASN A 18 -0.31 15.05 -10.66
C ASN A 18 -0.66 14.50 -9.28
N VAL A 19 -0.61 13.18 -9.16
CA VAL A 19 -0.84 12.45 -7.90
C VAL A 19 0.15 12.88 -6.80
N THR A 20 1.30 13.43 -7.19
CA THR A 20 2.35 13.87 -6.28
C THR A 20 2.13 15.31 -5.77
N SER A 21 1.66 16.24 -6.63
CA SER A 21 1.57 17.67 -6.27
C SER A 21 0.15 18.18 -6.06
N ASP A 22 -0.82 17.63 -6.79
CA ASP A 22 -2.17 18.21 -6.90
C ASP A 22 -3.19 17.47 -6.03
N ILE A 23 -2.92 16.20 -5.70
CA ILE A 23 -3.84 15.33 -4.97
C ILE A 23 -3.14 14.69 -3.78
N ALA A 24 -3.62 14.95 -2.57
CA ALA A 24 -3.13 14.25 -1.39
C ALA A 24 -3.59 12.79 -1.40
N VAL A 25 -2.67 11.86 -1.64
CA VAL A 25 -2.93 10.42 -1.51
C VAL A 25 -3.04 10.07 -0.03
N LEU A 26 -4.18 9.53 0.39
CA LEU A 26 -4.40 9.16 1.79
C LEU A 26 -4.06 7.69 2.06
N ASN A 27 -3.45 7.40 3.22
CA ASN A 27 -3.07 6.06 3.62
C ASN A 27 -4.26 5.25 4.16
N TRP A 28 -5.10 4.77 3.26
CA TRP A 28 -6.23 3.91 3.59
C TRP A 28 -5.80 2.51 4.06
N LYS A 29 -4.65 2.00 3.62
CA LYS A 29 -4.20 0.64 3.96
C LYS A 29 -3.93 0.49 5.45
N SER A 30 -3.12 1.39 6.02
CA SER A 30 -2.81 1.37 7.46
C SER A 30 -4.06 1.63 8.29
N GLU A 31 -4.93 2.54 7.83
CA GLU A 31 -6.16 2.89 8.53
C GLU A 31 -7.15 1.72 8.58
N CYS A 32 -7.35 1.04 7.44
CA CYS A 32 -8.11 -0.20 7.37
C CYS A 32 -7.54 -1.28 8.30
N LYS A 33 -6.22 -1.47 8.33
CA LYS A 33 -5.57 -2.43 9.24
C LYS A 33 -5.82 -2.09 10.70
N ASN A 34 -5.92 -0.80 11.05
CA ASN A 34 -6.19 -0.35 12.40
C ASN A 34 -7.65 -0.57 12.83
N LEU A 35 -8.61 -0.29 11.94
CA LEU A 35 -10.03 -0.22 12.27
C LEU A 35 -10.82 -1.50 11.92
N LEU A 36 -10.44 -2.19 10.84
CA LEU A 36 -11.13 -3.39 10.36
C LEU A 36 -10.51 -4.67 10.90
N LYS A 37 -11.34 -5.69 11.06
CA LYS A 37 -10.89 -7.07 11.26
C LYS A 37 -10.19 -7.55 10.00
N ILE A 38 -9.06 -8.22 10.19
CA ILE A 38 -8.39 -8.98 9.14
C ILE A 38 -9.31 -10.09 8.61
N THR A 39 -9.19 -10.39 7.32
CA THR A 39 -10.14 -11.23 6.57
C THR A 39 -10.35 -12.61 7.18
N HIS A 40 -9.31 -13.23 7.74
CA HIS A 40 -9.45 -14.55 8.39
C HIS A 40 -10.27 -14.52 9.68
N ASN A 41 -10.38 -13.36 10.33
CA ASN A 41 -11.17 -13.16 11.56
C ASN A 41 -12.61 -12.71 11.26
N TRP A 42 -13.02 -12.77 10.00
CA TRP A 42 -14.41 -12.55 9.66
C TRP A 42 -15.24 -13.75 10.11
N HIS A 43 -16.52 -13.50 10.38
CA HIS A 43 -17.48 -14.53 10.79
C HIS A 43 -17.89 -15.47 9.64
N PHE A 44 -17.32 -15.26 8.45
CA PHE A 44 -17.44 -16.12 7.27
C PHE A 44 -16.13 -16.08 6.49
N GLN A 45 -15.87 -17.11 5.69
CA GLN A 45 -14.70 -17.18 4.82
C GLN A 45 -15.01 -16.57 3.46
N ILE A 46 -14.50 -15.37 3.17
CA ILE A 46 -14.83 -14.61 1.95
C ILE A 46 -14.56 -15.41 0.67
N ASN A 47 -13.47 -16.19 0.64
CA ASN A 47 -13.08 -17.00 -0.52
C ASN A 47 -14.07 -18.14 -0.84
N LYS A 48 -14.88 -18.57 0.14
CA LYS A 48 -15.91 -19.61 -0.06
C LYS A 48 -17.28 -19.04 -0.38
N CYS A 49 -17.45 -17.72 -0.29
CA CYS A 49 -18.73 -17.07 -0.46
C CYS A 49 -18.97 -16.74 -1.94
N LYS A 50 -20.15 -17.10 -2.46
CA LYS A 50 -20.61 -16.71 -3.80
C LYS A 50 -21.34 -15.36 -3.78
N ARG A 51 -21.88 -14.97 -2.62
CA ARG A 51 -22.67 -13.75 -2.43
C ARG A 51 -22.27 -13.07 -1.14
N ASN A 52 -21.90 -11.80 -1.23
CA ASN A 52 -21.65 -10.93 -0.08
C ASN A 52 -22.76 -9.89 0.01
N ILE A 53 -23.34 -9.75 1.18
CA ILE A 53 -24.51 -8.89 1.43
C ILE A 53 -24.12 -7.84 2.45
N LEU A 54 -24.31 -6.59 2.08
CA LEU A 54 -24.10 -5.44 2.95
C LEU A 54 -25.46 -4.98 3.48
N CYS A 55 -25.64 -5.06 4.80
CA CYS A 55 -26.85 -4.65 5.49
C CYS A 55 -26.55 -3.41 6.31
N ARG A 56 -27.14 -2.27 5.94
CA ARG A 56 -27.07 -1.06 6.76
C ARG A 56 -28.10 -1.14 7.88
N ARG A 57 -27.67 -0.97 9.12
CA ARG A 57 -28.55 -0.82 10.29
C ARG A 57 -28.21 0.49 10.98
N ALA A 58 -29.11 1.46 10.89
CA ALA A 58 -28.87 2.84 11.33
C ALA A 58 -27.58 3.45 10.72
N LYS A 59 -26.57 3.72 11.55
CA LYS A 59 -25.28 4.30 11.15
C LYS A 59 -24.18 3.26 10.95
N GLU A 60 -24.48 1.98 11.13
CA GLU A 60 -23.51 0.89 11.05
C GLU A 60 -23.77 0.01 9.83
N ILE A 61 -22.69 -0.55 9.29
CA ILE A 61 -22.73 -1.49 8.17
C ILE A 61 -22.36 -2.87 8.70
N PHE A 62 -23.26 -3.82 8.49
CA PHE A 62 -23.07 -5.22 8.78
C PHE A 62 -22.88 -5.97 7.47
N VAL A 63 -22.06 -7.00 7.49
CA VAL A 63 -21.75 -7.80 6.32
C VAL A 63 -22.11 -9.24 6.59
N ARG A 64 -22.55 -9.96 5.56
CA ARG A 64 -22.77 -11.40 5.57
C ARG A 64 -22.27 -12.00 4.27
N GLY A 65 -21.49 -13.07 4.34
CA GLY A 65 -21.13 -13.87 3.17
C GLY A 65 -21.94 -15.17 3.15
N GLU A 66 -22.43 -15.55 1.97
CA GLU A 66 -23.22 -16.76 1.73
C GLU A 66 -22.50 -17.65 0.71
N ILE A 67 -22.46 -18.96 0.99
CA ILE A 67 -21.81 -19.96 0.11
C ILE A 67 -22.62 -20.17 -1.17
N SER A 68 -23.93 -19.93 -1.13
CA SER A 68 -24.84 -20.07 -2.28
C SER A 68 -25.51 -18.74 -2.62
N TYR A 69 -25.98 -18.59 -3.86
CA TYR A 69 -26.75 -17.40 -4.24
C TYR A 69 -28.15 -17.35 -3.61
N ARG A 70 -28.73 -18.52 -3.30
CA ARG A 70 -30.15 -18.69 -2.93
C ARG A 70 -30.35 -19.00 -1.43
N SER A 71 -29.37 -18.68 -0.58
CA SER A 71 -29.46 -18.85 0.87
C SER A 71 -29.38 -17.51 1.59
N ASP A 72 -30.09 -17.40 2.72
CA ASP A 72 -30.03 -16.27 3.65
C ASP A 72 -29.89 -16.77 5.10
N LEU A 73 -29.02 -17.76 5.30
CA LEU A 73 -28.93 -18.55 6.54
C LEU A 73 -28.05 -17.90 7.60
N LEU A 74 -27.04 -17.13 7.20
CA LEU A 74 -26.07 -16.59 8.14
C LEU A 74 -26.56 -15.28 8.77
N ASN A 75 -26.00 -14.92 9.92
CA ASN A 75 -26.31 -13.65 10.58
C ASN A 75 -25.30 -12.58 10.15
N PRO A 76 -25.75 -11.37 9.76
CA PRO A 76 -24.84 -10.29 9.40
C PRO A 76 -24.13 -9.75 10.65
N ALA A 77 -22.82 -9.58 10.57
CA ALA A 77 -21.99 -9.04 11.66
C ALA A 77 -21.07 -7.90 11.18
N SER A 78 -20.63 -7.06 12.13
CA SER A 78 -19.71 -5.95 11.84
C SER A 78 -18.29 -6.44 11.53
N LEU A 79 -17.67 -5.81 10.53
CA LEU A 79 -16.27 -6.00 10.18
C LEU A 79 -15.31 -5.09 10.98
N MET A 80 -15.84 -4.17 11.76
CA MET A 80 -15.02 -3.30 12.62
C MET A 80 -14.44 -4.09 13.78
N LYS A 81 -13.23 -3.73 14.25
CA LYS A 81 -12.69 -4.22 15.52
C LYS A 81 -13.56 -3.74 16.68
N LYS A 82 -13.49 -4.45 17.81
CA LYS A 82 -14.27 -4.12 19.02
C LYS A 82 -13.99 -2.67 19.45
N GLY A 83 -15.06 -1.88 19.64
CA GLY A 83 -14.98 -0.48 20.08
C GLY A 83 -14.59 0.52 18.98
N LYS A 84 -14.40 0.09 17.73
CA LYS A 84 -14.11 0.97 16.59
C LYS A 84 -15.35 1.20 15.74
N LYS A 85 -15.50 2.40 15.21
CA LYS A 85 -16.60 2.83 14.34
C LYS A 85 -16.08 3.28 12.99
N LEU A 86 -16.95 3.27 11.98
CA LEU A 86 -16.61 3.76 10.64
C LEU A 86 -16.26 5.25 10.64
N THR A 87 -16.83 6.02 11.58
CA THR A 87 -16.52 7.44 11.79
C THR A 87 -15.11 7.68 12.31
N ASP A 88 -14.43 6.64 12.79
CA ASP A 88 -13.07 6.76 13.34
C ASP A 88 -12.00 6.73 12.23
N PHE A 89 -12.39 6.54 10.96
CA PHE A 89 -11.47 6.60 9.82
C PHE A 89 -10.93 8.01 9.64
N MET A 90 -9.63 8.19 9.90
CA MET A 90 -8.92 9.45 9.65
C MET A 90 -7.61 9.17 8.90
N PRO A 91 -7.68 8.74 7.63
CA PRO A 91 -6.49 8.36 6.87
C PRO A 91 -5.59 9.59 6.64
N ARG A 92 -4.32 9.44 7.01
CA ARG A 92 -3.32 10.52 6.89
C ARG A 92 -2.73 10.56 5.47
N PRO A 93 -2.32 11.73 4.96
CA PRO A 93 -1.59 11.83 3.70
C PRO A 93 -0.33 10.96 3.71
N VAL A 94 -0.06 10.29 2.59
CA VAL A 94 1.18 9.56 2.35
C VAL A 94 2.27 10.58 2.05
N PRO A 95 3.41 10.55 2.77
CA PRO A 95 4.51 11.46 2.47
C PRO A 95 5.08 11.18 1.08
N LEU A 96 5.54 12.24 0.42
CA LEU A 96 6.20 12.12 -0.87
C LEU A 96 7.63 11.61 -0.67
N GLY A 97 7.99 10.59 -1.45
CA GLY A 97 9.25 9.88 -1.28
C GLY A 97 9.22 8.91 -0.11
N SER A 98 10.09 7.90 -0.18
CA SER A 98 10.35 6.99 0.92
C SER A 98 11.75 7.25 1.43
N GLN A 99 11.91 7.30 2.74
CA GLN A 99 13.24 7.20 3.32
C GLN A 99 13.82 5.83 2.98
N VAL A 100 15.05 5.83 2.48
CA VAL A 100 15.74 4.60 2.06
C VAL A 100 16.46 4.05 3.29
N LYS A 101 16.28 2.75 3.55
CA LYS A 101 16.98 2.07 4.64
C LYS A 101 18.50 2.15 4.45
N ALA A 102 19.25 2.25 5.53
CA ALA A 102 20.72 2.31 5.50
C ALA A 102 21.35 1.16 4.69
N ALA A 103 20.85 -0.07 4.88
CA ALA A 103 21.32 -1.24 4.13
C ALA A 103 21.17 -1.07 2.61
N LYS A 104 20.06 -0.49 2.14
CA LYS A 104 19.84 -0.23 0.71
C LYS A 104 20.79 0.85 0.19
N LEU A 105 21.10 1.87 0.98
CA LEU A 105 22.06 2.91 0.60
C LEU A 105 23.46 2.33 0.45
N GLU A 106 23.86 1.43 1.34
CA GLU A 106 25.15 0.73 1.25
C GLU A 106 25.23 -0.15 0.00
N ASP A 107 24.16 -0.89 -0.30
CA ASP A 107 24.10 -1.71 -1.52
C ASP A 107 24.13 -0.87 -2.79
N VAL A 108 23.45 0.29 -2.80
CA VAL A 108 23.50 1.25 -3.91
C VAL A 108 24.94 1.78 -4.07
N ASP A 109 25.63 2.16 -3.00
CA ASP A 109 27.03 2.62 -3.08
C ASP A 109 27.97 1.53 -3.63
N LYS A 110 27.82 0.28 -3.17
CA LYS A 110 28.56 -0.87 -3.71
C LYS A 110 28.30 -1.07 -5.20
N LEU A 111 27.04 -0.98 -5.62
CA LEU A 111 26.64 -1.17 -7.01
C LEU A 111 27.24 -0.07 -7.91
N VAL A 112 27.15 1.18 -7.49
CA VAL A 112 27.68 2.30 -8.29
C VAL A 112 29.21 2.23 -8.37
N LYS A 113 29.91 1.91 -7.27
CA LYS A 113 31.36 1.65 -7.28
C LYS A 113 31.76 0.52 -8.21
N LYS A 114 30.99 -0.57 -8.23
CA LYS A 114 31.25 -1.73 -9.10
C LYS A 114 31.19 -1.37 -10.58
N HIS A 115 30.27 -0.50 -10.98
CA HIS A 115 30.05 -0.15 -12.39
C HIS A 115 30.85 1.04 -12.88
N TYR A 116 31.15 2.02 -12.01
CA TYR A 116 31.77 3.29 -12.39
C TYR A 116 33.12 3.55 -11.73
N GLY A 117 33.61 2.61 -10.91
CA GLY A 117 34.86 2.74 -10.17
C GLY A 117 34.72 3.53 -8.86
N ASN A 118 35.84 3.68 -8.14
CA ASN A 118 35.84 4.33 -6.83
C ASN A 118 35.58 5.84 -6.90
N ASP A 119 35.89 6.47 -8.03
CA ASP A 119 35.77 7.92 -8.23
C ASP A 119 34.40 8.35 -8.80
N TRP A 120 33.42 7.45 -8.78
CA TRP A 120 32.10 7.66 -9.39
C TRP A 120 31.40 8.95 -8.95
N GLN A 121 31.68 9.43 -7.74
CA GLN A 121 31.10 10.65 -7.15
C GLN A 121 31.47 11.94 -7.88
N THR A 122 32.49 11.90 -8.74
CA THR A 122 32.90 13.03 -9.60
C THR A 122 32.06 13.14 -10.87
N THR A 123 31.35 12.08 -11.25
CA THR A 123 30.61 12.02 -12.51
C THR A 123 29.27 12.74 -12.40
N ALA A 124 29.04 13.74 -13.26
CA ALA A 124 27.85 14.58 -13.20
C ALA A 124 26.52 13.82 -13.43
N ASN A 125 26.55 12.73 -14.20
CA ASN A 125 25.38 11.88 -14.46
C ASN A 125 24.96 11.01 -13.26
N LEU A 126 25.79 10.90 -12.21
CA LEU A 126 25.51 10.11 -11.00
C LEU A 126 25.10 10.99 -9.81
N LYS A 127 24.83 12.27 -10.04
CA LYS A 127 24.43 13.24 -9.01
C LYS A 127 23.27 12.75 -8.13
N PHE A 128 22.27 12.11 -8.72
CA PHE A 128 21.13 11.54 -8.00
C PHE A 128 21.55 10.57 -6.88
N TYR A 129 22.43 9.61 -7.18
CA TYR A 129 22.89 8.63 -6.19
C TYR A 129 23.75 9.27 -5.11
N LYS A 130 24.57 10.25 -5.49
CA LYS A 130 25.36 11.05 -4.55
C LYS A 130 24.46 11.79 -3.57
N ASP A 131 23.43 12.47 -4.08
CA ASP A 131 22.51 13.25 -3.25
C ASP A 131 21.79 12.33 -2.24
N ILE A 132 21.30 11.17 -2.67
CA ILE A 132 20.59 10.21 -1.78
C ILE A 132 21.52 9.60 -0.72
N ILE A 133 22.76 9.22 -1.08
CA ILE A 133 23.72 8.66 -0.11
C ILE A 133 24.14 9.73 0.91
N THR A 134 24.29 10.99 0.47
CA THR A 134 24.71 12.12 1.34
C THR A 134 23.60 12.54 2.30
N LEU A 135 22.34 12.47 1.87
CA LEU A 135 21.16 12.78 2.70
C LEU A 135 21.00 11.82 3.90
N GLY A 136 21.64 10.64 3.86
CA GLY A 136 21.64 9.67 4.95
C GLY A 136 20.33 8.88 5.09
N PRO A 137 20.34 7.79 5.89
CA PRO A 137 19.13 7.04 6.19
C PRO A 137 18.22 7.90 7.08
N GLY A 138 16.94 7.95 6.76
CA GLY A 138 15.95 8.53 7.66
C GLY A 138 15.41 7.50 8.65
N GLU A 139 14.95 7.97 9.81
CA GLU A 139 14.36 7.12 10.86
C GLU A 139 13.05 6.49 10.37
N VAL A 140 13.12 5.23 9.97
CA VAL A 140 11.93 4.43 9.64
C VAL A 140 11.43 3.78 10.93
N GLU A 141 10.27 4.21 11.44
CA GLU A 141 9.49 3.41 12.39
C GLU A 141 9.08 2.11 11.69
N GLU A 142 9.83 1.03 11.91
CA GLU A 142 9.47 -0.30 11.46
C GLU A 142 8.24 -0.79 12.23
N THR A 143 7.04 -0.51 11.73
CA THR A 143 5.91 -1.38 12.08
C THR A 143 6.10 -2.70 11.34
N MET A 144 6.87 -3.60 11.93
CA MET A 144 6.89 -5.02 11.58
C MET A 144 5.47 -5.58 11.69
N ASN A 145 4.79 -5.75 10.56
CA ASN A 145 3.97 -6.95 10.30
C ASN A 145 3.53 -6.93 8.84
N ASP A 146 4.45 -7.29 7.95
CA ASP A 146 4.13 -7.69 6.59
C ASP A 146 4.04 -9.22 6.56
N SER A 147 2.98 -9.77 7.15
CA SER A 147 2.62 -11.19 7.03
C SER A 147 2.07 -11.54 5.63
N SER A 148 2.40 -10.78 4.59
CA SER A 148 1.98 -11.10 3.21
C SER A 148 2.83 -12.19 2.57
N ASP A 149 4.03 -12.47 3.08
CA ASP A 149 4.92 -13.49 2.53
C ASP A 149 4.50 -14.93 2.85
N TYR A 150 3.58 -15.14 3.81
CA TYR A 150 3.07 -16.48 4.12
C TYR A 150 1.93 -16.95 3.19
N LEU A 151 1.41 -16.09 2.30
CA LEU A 151 0.30 -16.46 1.41
C LEU A 151 0.72 -16.96 0.03
N LEU A 152 2.00 -16.80 -0.35
CA LEU A 152 2.50 -17.30 -1.64
C LEU A 152 3.03 -18.73 -1.56
N GLN A 153 3.32 -19.25 -0.35
CA GLN A 153 3.83 -20.61 -0.20
C GLN A 153 2.73 -21.67 -0.30
N GLU A 154 1.48 -21.37 0.08
CA GLU A 154 0.37 -22.34 0.05
C GLU A 154 -0.29 -22.54 -1.33
N VAL A 155 0.07 -21.73 -2.34
CA VAL A 155 -0.49 -21.86 -3.69
C VAL A 155 0.30 -22.84 -4.57
N VAL A 156 1.54 -23.18 -4.18
CA VAL A 156 2.41 -24.07 -4.97
C VAL A 156 2.12 -25.55 -4.72
N ASP A 157 1.47 -25.90 -3.60
CA ASP A 157 1.20 -27.31 -3.23
C ASP A 157 -0.21 -27.81 -3.66
N LEU A 158 -0.89 -27.12 -4.57
CA LEU A 158 -2.22 -27.51 -5.07
C LEU A 158 -2.35 -27.58 -6.60
N VAL A 159 -1.24 -27.79 -7.31
CA VAL A 159 -1.23 -28.14 -8.75
C VAL A 159 -0.73 -29.56 -8.95
#